data_AF-A0A811SDP4-F1
#
_entry.id   AF-A0A811SDP4-F1
#
_cell.length_a   1.000
_cell.length_b   1.000
_cell.length_c   1.000
_cell.angle_alpha   90.00
_cell.angle_beta   90.00
_cell.angle_gamma   90.00
#
_symmetry.space_group_name_H-M   'P 1'
#
loop_
_entity.id
_entity.type
_entity.pdbx_description
1 polymer ?
#
loop_
_entity_poly.entity_id
_entity_poly.type
_entity_poly.pdbx_seq_one_letter_code
_entity_poly.pdbx_strand_id
1 'polypeptide(L)'
;MASPIVGYPRMGPKRELKFALESFWDGKSSAEDLEKVATDLRSRIWKQMSEAGIKYIPSNTFSYYDRVLDTTAMLGTVLERFSWTGGEIGLSTYFSMAKGNASVPAMEMTKWFDTNYHFIVPKLGPSTKFTYASHKAVSEYKEAKADAAYACQ
;
A
#
# COMPACT_ATOMS: atom_id res chain seq x y z
N MET A 1 17.08 -26.27 -1.42
CA MET A 1 16.21 -25.41 -2.27
C MET A 1 15.86 -24.17 -1.48
N ALA A 2 15.80 -23.00 -2.11
CA ALA A 2 15.36 -21.78 -1.44
C ALA A 2 13.82 -21.70 -1.44
N SER A 3 13.22 -21.26 -0.34
CA SER A 3 11.76 -21.12 -0.20
C SER A 3 11.34 -19.66 -0.39
N PRO A 4 10.60 -19.31 -1.45
CA PRO A 4 10.10 -17.96 -1.65
C PRO A 4 8.78 -17.73 -0.90
N ILE A 5 8.55 -16.50 -0.44
CA ILE A 5 7.26 -16.03 0.04
C ILE A 5 6.71 -15.03 -0.98
N VAL A 6 5.52 -15.31 -1.52
CA VAL A 6 4.90 -14.47 -2.57
C VAL A 6 4.17 -13.23 -2.02
N GLY A 7 3.91 -13.19 -0.71
CA GLY A 7 3.22 -12.11 -0.04
C GLY A 7 3.08 -12.34 1.47
N TYR A 8 2.79 -11.29 2.24
CA TYR A 8 2.64 -11.38 3.69
C TYR A 8 1.45 -10.53 4.19
N PRO A 9 0.69 -10.98 5.22
CA PRO A 9 -0.38 -10.18 5.81
C PRO A 9 0.14 -8.87 6.41
N ARG A 10 -0.52 -7.76 6.07
CA ARG A 10 -0.10 -6.39 6.45
C ARG A 10 -0.84 -5.80 7.65
N MET A 11 -1.90 -6.45 8.14
CA MET A 11 -2.73 -5.90 9.22
C MET A 11 -2.04 -5.87 10.58
N GLY A 12 -0.98 -6.67 10.75
CA GLY A 12 -0.29 -6.87 12.03
C GLY A 12 -0.97 -7.95 12.89
N PRO A 13 -0.22 -8.60 13.81
CA PRO A 13 -0.73 -9.68 14.66
C PRO A 13 -1.95 -9.30 15.52
N LYS A 14 -2.09 -8.03 15.88
CA LYS A 14 -3.18 -7.48 16.69
C LYS A 14 -4.02 -6.45 15.93
N ARG A 15 -3.97 -6.49 14.58
CA ARG A 15 -4.66 -5.54 13.69
C ARG A 15 -4.22 -4.08 13.87
N GLU A 16 -2.95 -3.86 14.18
CA GLU A 16 -2.38 -2.52 14.39
C GLU A 16 -2.68 -1.56 13.22
N LEU A 17 -2.57 -2.04 11.97
CA LEU A 17 -2.83 -1.21 10.79
C LEU A 17 -4.32 -0.81 10.69
N LYS A 18 -5.24 -1.69 11.09
CA LYS A 18 -6.68 -1.39 11.08
C LYS A 18 -6.97 -0.19 11.96
N PHE A 19 -6.50 -0.23 13.21
CA PHE A 19 -6.78 0.83 14.18
C PHE A 19 -6.06 2.14 13.83
N ALA A 20 -4.85 2.08 13.28
CA ALA A 20 -4.14 3.26 12.80
C ALA A 20 -4.86 3.93 11.62
N LEU A 21 -5.37 3.14 10.66
CA LEU A 21 -6.17 3.65 9.54
C LEU A 21 -7.48 4.29 10.02
N GLU A 22 -8.22 3.63 10.92
CA GLU A 22 -9.46 4.16 11.48
C GLU A 22 -9.22 5.46 12.25
N SER A 23 -8.18 5.50 13.10
CA SER A 23 -7.77 6.71 13.82
C SER A 23 -7.43 7.87 12.86
N PHE A 24 -6.69 7.58 11.79
CA PHE A 24 -6.34 8.57 10.78
C PHE A 24 -7.57 9.10 10.04
N TRP A 25 -8.48 8.21 9.62
CA TRP A 25 -9.71 8.61 8.93
C TRP A 25 -10.68 9.40 9.81
N ASP A 26 -10.70 9.10 11.11
CA ASP A 26 -11.47 9.85 12.11
C ASP A 26 -10.82 11.19 12.49
N GLY A 27 -9.64 11.52 11.95
CA GLY A 27 -8.88 12.74 12.28
C GLY A 27 -8.29 12.73 13.69
N LYS A 28 -8.16 11.57 14.33
CA LYS A 28 -7.64 11.39 15.69
C LYS A 28 -6.12 11.22 15.74
N SER A 29 -5.47 10.97 14.61
CA SER A 29 -4.02 10.84 14.47
C SER A 29 -3.54 11.44 13.15
N SER A 30 -2.27 11.83 13.09
CA SER A 30 -1.70 12.48 11.91
C SER A 30 -1.28 11.46 10.83
N ALA A 31 -0.86 11.97 9.67
CA ALA A 31 -0.28 11.14 8.61
C ALA A 31 1.06 10.52 9.05
N GLU A 32 1.83 11.25 9.84
CA GLU A 32 3.09 10.79 10.43
C GLU A 32 2.87 9.65 11.42
N ASP A 33 1.81 9.73 12.25
CA ASP A 33 1.44 8.64 13.16
C ASP A 33 1.09 7.36 12.39
N LEU A 34 0.33 7.48 11.30
CA LEU A 34 -0.03 6.35 10.44
C LEU A 34 1.22 5.75 9.76
N GLU A 35 2.10 6.60 9.21
CA GLU A 35 3.34 6.15 8.57
C GLU A 35 4.29 5.47 9.56
N LYS A 36 4.34 5.94 10.80
CA LYS A 36 5.11 5.29 11.87
C LYS A 36 4.62 3.86 12.12
N VAL A 37 3.31 3.65 12.28
CA VAL A 37 2.75 2.30 12.45
C VAL A 37 3.03 1.41 11.24
N ALA A 38 2.93 1.97 10.03
CA ALA A 38 3.23 1.24 8.79
C ALA A 38 4.70 0.83 8.70
N THR A 39 5.63 1.74 8.99
CA THR A 39 7.08 1.51 9.02
C THR A 39 7.44 0.43 10.04
N ASP A 40 6.89 0.52 11.26
CA ASP A 40 7.11 -0.48 12.32
C ASP A 40 6.57 -1.87 11.92
N LEU A 41 5.44 -1.93 11.23
CA LEU A 41 4.90 -3.18 10.69
C LEU A 41 5.82 -3.78 9.62
N ARG A 42 6.25 -2.98 8.64
CA ARG A 42 7.14 -3.44 7.56
C ARG A 42 8.47 -3.95 8.11
N SER A 43 9.12 -3.17 8.99
CA SER A 43 10.38 -3.56 9.64
C SER A 43 10.24 -4.89 10.40
N ARG A 44 9.19 -5.06 11.20
CA ARG A 44 8.95 -6.32 11.93
C ARG A 44 8.75 -7.51 10.99
N ILE A 45 7.98 -7.34 9.92
CA ILE A 45 7.69 -8.40 8.93
C ILE A 45 8.99 -8.84 8.24
N TRP A 46 9.79 -7.88 7.80
CA TRP A 46 11.07 -8.13 7.16
C TRP A 46 12.07 -8.81 8.09
N LYS A 47 12.21 -8.34 9.33
CA LYS A 47 13.01 -8.98 10.38
C LYS A 47 12.59 -10.42 10.62
N GLN A 48 11.29 -10.64 10.81
CA GLN A 48 10.75 -11.98 11.05
C GLN A 48 11.07 -12.96 9.91
N MET A 49 10.91 -12.53 8.65
CA MET A 49 11.24 -13.39 7.50
C MET A 49 12.75 -13.64 7.38
N SER A 50 13.57 -12.63 7.68
CA SER A 50 15.03 -12.74 7.69
C SER A 50 15.51 -13.72 8.76
N GLU A 51 15.03 -13.58 9.99
CA GLU A 51 15.32 -14.46 11.14
C GLU A 51 14.86 -15.91 10.89
N ALA A 52 13.79 -16.10 10.11
CA ALA A 52 13.33 -17.42 9.67
C ALA A 52 14.18 -18.04 8.55
N GLY A 53 15.22 -17.35 8.07
CA GLY A 53 16.12 -17.84 7.02
C GLY A 53 15.53 -17.79 5.61
N ILE A 54 14.51 -16.96 5.37
CA ILE A 54 13.91 -16.81 4.04
C ILE A 54 14.86 -16.04 3.13
N LYS A 55 15.30 -16.70 2.05
CA LYS A 55 16.25 -16.10 1.09
C LYS A 55 15.62 -14.99 0.25
N TYR A 56 14.37 -15.16 -0.17
CA TYR A 56 13.67 -14.22 -1.05
C TYR A 56 12.51 -13.57 -0.28
N ILE A 57 12.82 -12.46 0.39
CA ILE A 57 11.86 -11.70 1.19
C ILE A 57 11.20 -10.64 0.31
N PRO A 58 9.85 -10.63 0.20
CA PRO A 58 9.17 -9.66 -0.64
C PRO A 58 9.11 -8.27 0.00
N SER A 59 9.31 -7.24 -0.82
CA SER A 59 8.94 -5.86 -0.52
C SER A 59 7.72 -5.45 -1.36
N ASN A 60 7.12 -4.29 -1.08
CA ASN A 60 5.94 -3.78 -1.76
C ASN A 60 4.65 -4.61 -1.58
N THR A 61 4.67 -5.63 -0.71
CA THR A 61 3.47 -6.41 -0.32
C THR A 61 2.62 -5.69 0.72
N PHE A 62 3.22 -4.78 1.49
CA PHE A 62 2.49 -3.86 2.35
C PHE A 62 1.59 -2.97 1.49
N SER A 63 0.49 -2.50 2.05
CA SER A 63 -0.43 -1.57 1.39
C SER A 63 -1.24 -0.87 2.48
N TYR A 64 -1.70 0.35 2.22
CA TYR A 64 -2.62 1.02 3.14
C TYR A 64 -4.07 0.59 2.92
N TYR A 65 -4.43 0.19 1.70
CA TYR A 65 -5.82 -0.17 1.40
C TYR A 65 -5.92 -1.34 0.44
N ASP A 66 -5.29 -1.28 -0.73
CA ASP A 66 -5.31 -2.37 -1.70
C ASP A 66 -4.10 -2.34 -2.64
N ARG A 67 -3.59 -3.53 -2.99
CA ARG A 67 -2.41 -3.70 -3.85
C ARG A 67 -2.66 -3.29 -5.31
N VAL A 68 -3.89 -3.46 -5.81
CA VAL A 68 -4.24 -3.03 -7.16
C VAL A 68 -4.42 -1.51 -7.19
N LEU A 69 -4.98 -0.94 -6.12
CA LEU A 69 -4.97 0.51 -5.92
C LEU A 69 -3.55 1.09 -5.84
N ASP A 70 -2.61 0.41 -5.18
CA ASP A 70 -1.20 0.84 -5.15
C ASP A 70 -0.60 0.91 -6.56
N THR A 71 -0.95 -0.05 -7.42
CA THR A 71 -0.50 -0.07 -8.82
C THR A 71 -1.19 1.04 -9.64
N THR A 72 -2.48 1.29 -9.38
CA THR A 72 -3.23 2.44 -9.96
C THR A 72 -2.55 3.76 -9.60
N ALA A 73 -2.11 3.91 -8.35
CA ALA A 73 -1.36 5.09 -7.90
C ALA A 73 0.03 5.16 -8.55
N MET A 74 0.78 4.06 -8.61
CA MET A 74 2.09 4.00 -9.27
C MET A 74 2.01 4.48 -10.73
N LEU A 75 0.96 4.07 -11.44
CA LEU A 75 0.71 4.38 -12.84
C LEU A 75 0.02 5.73 -13.08
N GLY A 76 -0.35 6.46 -12.02
CA GLY A 76 -1.01 7.75 -12.13
C GLY A 76 -2.38 7.71 -12.79
N THR A 77 -3.07 6.56 -12.77
CA THR A 77 -4.37 6.40 -13.42
C THR A 77 -5.52 6.84 -12.51
N VAL A 78 -5.43 8.07 -12.01
CA VAL A 78 -6.43 8.67 -11.12
C VAL A 78 -7.58 9.25 -11.94
N LEU A 79 -8.82 8.98 -11.52
CA LEU A 79 -10.00 9.50 -12.21
C LEU A 79 -10.17 11.00 -11.94
N GLU A 80 -10.58 11.75 -12.97
CA GLU A 80 -10.69 13.22 -12.94
C GLU A 80 -11.50 13.74 -11.74
N ARG A 81 -12.53 13.02 -11.33
CA ARG A 81 -13.37 13.37 -10.17
C ARG A 81 -12.61 13.46 -8.84
N PHE A 82 -11.40 12.92 -8.75
CA PHE A 82 -10.56 13.03 -7.56
C PHE A 82 -9.60 14.23 -7.61
N SER A 83 -9.69 15.08 -8.65
CA SER A 83 -9.01 16.37 -8.78
C SER A 83 -7.49 16.32 -8.58
N TRP A 84 -6.85 15.20 -8.92
CA TRP A 84 -5.40 15.08 -8.90
C TRP A 84 -4.81 15.70 -10.17
N THR A 85 -3.86 16.61 -9.99
CA THR A 85 -3.28 17.44 -11.07
C THR A 85 -1.89 16.98 -11.52
N GLY A 86 -1.44 15.81 -11.06
CA GLY A 86 -0.10 15.27 -11.33
C GLY A 86 0.83 15.29 -10.11
N GLY A 87 2.04 14.75 -10.27
CA GLY A 87 3.04 14.65 -9.21
C GLY A 87 2.92 13.39 -8.35
N GLU A 88 3.56 13.37 -7.18
CA GLU A 88 3.48 12.22 -6.27
C GLU A 88 2.08 12.13 -5.62
N ILE A 89 1.45 10.96 -5.68
CA ILE A 89 0.17 10.70 -5.04
C ILE A 89 0.38 10.49 -3.54
N GLY A 90 -0.17 11.42 -2.76
CA GLY A 90 -0.23 11.32 -1.29
C GLY A 90 -1.45 10.57 -0.76
N LEU A 91 -1.50 10.40 0.57
CA LEU A 91 -2.56 9.68 1.28
C LEU A 91 -3.97 10.23 1.02
N SER A 92 -4.11 11.55 0.85
CA SER A 92 -5.41 12.18 0.58
C SER A 92 -6.04 11.66 -0.72
N THR A 93 -5.34 11.78 -1.85
CA THR A 93 -5.81 11.26 -3.14
C THR A 93 -5.97 9.74 -3.11
N TYR A 94 -5.01 9.02 -2.50
CA TYR A 94 -5.06 7.57 -2.39
C TYR A 94 -6.32 7.09 -1.63
N PHE A 95 -6.62 7.66 -0.46
CA PHE A 95 -7.81 7.29 0.29
C PHE A 95 -9.09 7.80 -0.34
N SER A 96 -9.07 8.96 -1.00
CA SER A 96 -10.20 9.44 -1.79
C SER A 96 -10.61 8.42 -2.87
N MET A 97 -9.65 7.82 -3.57
CA MET A 97 -9.92 6.71 -4.50
C MET A 97 -10.48 5.47 -3.77
N ALA A 98 -9.90 5.12 -2.62
CA ALA A 98 -10.25 3.90 -1.89
C ALA A 98 -11.65 3.91 -1.24
N LYS A 99 -12.06 5.04 -0.66
CA LYS A 99 -13.28 5.15 0.15
C LYS A 99 -14.14 6.38 -0.13
N GLY A 100 -13.76 7.18 -1.13
CA GLY A 100 -14.44 8.42 -1.43
C GLY A 100 -14.18 9.49 -0.37
N ASN A 101 -14.92 10.58 -0.50
CA ASN A 101 -14.97 11.68 0.45
C ASN A 101 -16.39 12.28 0.45
N ALA A 102 -16.60 13.40 1.15
CA ALA A 102 -17.91 14.04 1.26
C ALA A 102 -18.58 14.41 -0.08
N SER A 103 -17.79 14.64 -1.13
CA SER A 103 -18.27 15.13 -2.43
C SER A 103 -18.13 14.12 -3.56
N VAL A 104 -17.28 13.09 -3.40
CA VAL A 104 -16.88 12.19 -4.49
C VAL A 104 -16.97 10.73 -4.03
N PRO A 105 -17.67 9.85 -4.76
CA PRO A 105 -17.75 8.44 -4.40
C PRO A 105 -16.42 7.72 -4.64
N ALA A 106 -16.20 6.66 -3.86
CA ALA A 106 -15.08 5.74 -3.99
C ALA A 106 -15.02 5.08 -5.38
N MET A 107 -13.88 4.49 -5.70
CA MET A 107 -13.79 3.53 -6.80
C MET A 107 -14.50 2.23 -6.43
N GLU A 108 -14.96 1.51 -7.45
CA GLU A 108 -15.61 0.21 -7.29
C GLU A 108 -14.64 -0.81 -6.68
N MET A 109 -15.17 -1.63 -5.76
CA MET A 109 -14.46 -2.81 -5.26
C MET A 109 -15.14 -4.08 -5.74
N THR A 110 -14.35 -5.12 -6.03
CA THR A 110 -14.86 -6.44 -6.40
C THR A 110 -13.98 -7.55 -5.84
N LYS A 111 -14.45 -8.80 -5.88
CA LYS A 111 -13.72 -9.96 -5.37
C LYS A 111 -12.43 -10.19 -6.15
N TRP A 112 -11.36 -10.48 -5.43
CA TRP A 112 -10.09 -10.93 -5.99
C TRP A 112 -10.16 -12.43 -6.25
N PHE A 113 -10.38 -12.80 -7.51
CA PHE A 113 -10.56 -14.19 -7.94
C PHE A 113 -11.67 -14.88 -7.11
N ASP A 114 -11.44 -16.11 -6.68
CA ASP A 114 -12.30 -16.92 -5.83
C ASP A 114 -12.01 -16.74 -4.33
N THR A 115 -11.19 -15.75 -3.96
CA THR A 115 -10.87 -15.45 -2.55
C THR A 115 -11.93 -14.57 -1.88
N ASN A 116 -11.82 -14.42 -0.55
CA ASN A 116 -12.63 -13.44 0.21
C ASN A 116 -12.01 -12.03 0.24
N TYR A 117 -10.88 -11.81 -0.41
CA TYR A 117 -10.28 -10.48 -0.53
C TYR A 117 -11.00 -9.66 -1.60
N HIS A 118 -11.16 -8.36 -1.37
CA HIS A 118 -11.71 -7.43 -2.35
C HIS A 118 -10.63 -6.43 -2.75
N PHE A 119 -10.58 -6.07 -4.04
CA PHE A 119 -9.61 -5.10 -4.57
C PHE A 119 -10.34 -3.94 -5.24
N ILE A 120 -9.64 -2.82 -5.43
CA ILE A 120 -10.19 -1.65 -6.11
C ILE A 120 -9.97 -1.80 -7.62
N VAL A 121 -11.07 -1.75 -8.38
CA VAL A 121 -11.06 -1.96 -9.83
C VAL A 121 -10.48 -0.74 -10.54
N PRO A 122 -9.32 -0.83 -11.22
CA PRO A 122 -8.83 0.26 -12.05
C PRO A 122 -9.83 0.58 -13.16
N LYS A 123 -10.04 1.87 -13.42
CA LYS A 123 -10.87 2.33 -14.54
C LYS A 123 -9.95 2.93 -15.60
N LEU A 124 -9.76 2.18 -16.69
CA LEU A 124 -8.87 2.54 -17.79
C LEU A 124 -9.69 2.73 -19.07
N GLY A 125 -9.25 3.63 -19.92
CA GLY A 125 -9.83 3.86 -21.25
C GLY A 125 -8.79 4.39 -22.23
N PRO A 126 -9.14 4.57 -23.52
CA PRO A 126 -8.21 5.01 -24.56
C PRO A 126 -7.55 6.39 -24.28
N SER A 127 -8.19 7.23 -23.45
CA SER A 127 -7.70 8.54 -23.05
C SER A 127 -6.91 8.55 -21.74
N THR A 128 -6.73 7.39 -21.08
CA THR A 128 -5.99 7.32 -19.81
C THR A 128 -4.53 7.71 -20.04
N LYS A 129 -4.08 8.73 -19.30
CA LYS A 129 -2.68 9.15 -19.29
C LYS A 129 -1.96 8.46 -18.15
N PHE A 130 -0.88 7.76 -18.48
CA PHE A 130 -0.03 7.09 -17.51
C PHE A 130 1.14 7.99 -17.14
N THR A 131 1.47 8.04 -15.85
CA THR A 131 2.63 8.77 -15.33
C THR A 131 3.16 8.04 -14.11
N TYR A 132 4.48 8.04 -13.90
CA TYR A 132 5.04 7.53 -12.65
C TYR A 132 4.64 8.48 -11.51
N ALA A 133 3.67 8.08 -10.69
CA ALA A 133 3.03 8.94 -9.69
C ALA A 133 3.04 8.36 -8.26
N SER A 134 3.68 7.21 -8.05
CA SER A 134 3.95 6.71 -6.70
C SER A 134 5.26 5.93 -6.63
N HIS A 135 6.17 6.36 -5.76
CA HIS A 135 7.48 5.74 -5.53
C HIS A 135 7.45 4.66 -4.44
N LYS A 136 6.26 4.23 -4.00
CA LYS A 136 6.08 3.23 -2.92
C LYS A 136 7.02 2.03 -3.03
N ALA A 137 7.09 1.40 -4.20
CA ALA A 137 7.90 0.20 -4.39
C ALA A 137 9.40 0.42 -4.17
N VAL A 138 9.96 1.51 -4.72
CA VAL A 138 11.39 1.83 -4.54
C VAL A 138 11.67 2.36 -3.13
N SER A 139 10.73 3.08 -2.53
CA SER A 139 10.84 3.54 -1.15
C SER A 139 10.87 2.36 -0.17
N GLU A 140 9.96 1.41 -0.28
CA GLU A 140 9.96 0.21 0.57
C GLU A 140 11.21 -0.67 0.34
N TYR A 141 11.70 -0.76 -0.90
CA TYR A 141 12.97 -1.46 -1.15
C TYR A 141 14.16 -0.78 -0.45
N LYS A 142 14.26 0.55 -0.54
CA LYS A 142 15.33 1.32 0.11
C LYS A 142 15.22 1.27 1.64
N GLU A 143 13.99 1.34 2.16
CA GLU A 143 13.69 1.20 3.58
C GLU A 143 14.13 -0.16 4.10
N ALA A 144 13.74 -1.25 3.43
CA ALA A 144 14.17 -2.59 3.78
C ALA A 144 15.70 -2.68 3.75
N LYS A 145 16.34 -2.22 2.66
CA LYS A 145 17.80 -2.26 2.51
C LYS A 145 18.55 -1.47 3.60
N ALA A 146 17.97 -0.40 4.12
CA ALA A 146 18.55 0.42 5.18
C ALA A 146 18.36 -0.21 6.58
N ASP A 147 17.33 -1.04 6.76
CA ASP A 147 17.15 -1.80 8.00
C ASP A 147 18.24 -2.88 8.08
N ALA A 148 19.15 -2.77 9.06
CA ALA A 148 20.33 -3.62 9.17
C ALA A 148 20.02 -5.14 9.24
N ALA A 149 18.78 -5.51 9.53
CA ALA A 149 18.30 -6.89 9.52
C ALA A 149 18.02 -7.45 8.11
N TYR A 150 18.00 -6.59 7.09
CA TYR A 150 17.84 -6.93 5.68
C TYR A 150 19.18 -6.98 4.95
N ALA A 151 20.24 -7.37 5.66
CA ALA A 151 21.52 -7.72 5.04
C ALA A 151 21.29 -8.91 4.08
N CYS A 152 20.79 -8.57 2.89
CA CYS A 152 20.75 -9.40 1.72
C CYS A 152 22.21 -9.76 1.45
N GLN A 153 22.61 -10.95 1.89
CA GLN A 153 23.82 -11.59 1.40
C GLN A 153 23.67 -11.91 -0.09
#